data_AF-A0A849Z3F5-F1
#
_entry.id   AF-A0A849Z3F5-F1
#
_cell.length_a   1.000
_cell.length_b   1.000
_cell.length_c   1.000
_cell.angle_alpha   90.00
_cell.angle_beta   90.00
_cell.angle_gamma   90.00
#
_symmetry.space_group_name_H-M   'P 1'
#
loop_
_entity.id
_entity.type
_entity.pdbx_description
1 polymer ?
#
loop_
_entity_poly.entity_id
_entity_poly.type
_entity_poly.pdbx_seq_one_letter_code
_entity_poly.pdbx_strand_id
1 'polypeptide(L)'
;MSARNFVLVAAGLLATSCSNAIPDVDAKAPTLADAEGGSPQNVAALCEKAENRNSPLVVEWPGTHKVELESISKRGIVVVKYEGCKLSVLPLCEAKGAYTFESVSPQREGLEIKDENDLFAKLPVAAPGLKAELNSGKMFKLDYVLVGQRITAEKPAEMTGDCAGATHFVRTISVGAYQMDSAAKAAQGADVDAGVVQVGGSRKASRSRNRGSGNVEGCASKTDLDEAAARSAGCSAPVQLGLVPLK
;
A
#
# COMPACT_ATOMS: atom_id res chain seq x y z
N MET A 1 -32.10 88.71 31.17
CA MET A 1 -31.67 88.63 32.58
C MET A 1 -32.43 87.50 33.26
N SER A 2 -31.70 86.49 33.76
CA SER A 2 -32.03 85.44 34.76
C SER A 2 -33.31 84.58 34.60
N ALA A 3 -33.33 83.28 34.88
CA ALA A 3 -32.32 82.30 35.24
C ALA A 3 -32.99 80.89 35.27
N ARG A 4 -32.23 79.87 34.81
CA ARG A 4 -32.07 78.50 35.36
C ARG A 4 -33.31 77.64 35.67
N ASN A 5 -33.36 76.45 35.05
CA ASN A 5 -33.06 75.22 35.81
C ASN A 5 -32.84 74.00 34.89
N PHE A 6 -31.74 73.32 35.14
CA PHE A 6 -31.30 72.08 34.51
C PHE A 6 -31.84 70.91 35.35
N VAL A 7 -32.58 69.99 34.74
CA VAL A 7 -32.92 68.69 35.34
C VAL A 7 -32.27 67.61 34.48
N LEU A 8 -31.31 66.91 35.09
CA LEU A 8 -30.65 65.72 34.56
C LEU A 8 -31.60 64.52 34.71
N VAL A 9 -31.98 63.88 33.61
CA VAL A 9 -32.58 62.54 33.60
C VAL A 9 -31.63 61.60 32.87
N ALA A 10 -31.10 60.64 33.61
CA ALA A 10 -30.30 59.54 33.11
C ALA A 10 -31.22 58.49 32.46
N ALA A 11 -30.97 58.13 31.21
CA ALA A 11 -31.60 57.01 30.52
C ALA A 11 -30.52 56.02 30.07
N GLY A 12 -30.61 54.80 30.58
CA GLY A 12 -29.61 53.74 30.43
C GLY A 12 -29.53 53.14 29.04
N LEU A 13 -28.30 52.74 28.67
CA LEU A 13 -28.00 51.89 27.54
C LEU A 13 -28.50 50.46 27.78
N LEU A 14 -29.27 49.91 26.85
CA LEU A 14 -29.44 48.46 26.68
C LEU A 14 -28.72 48.06 25.39
N ALA A 15 -27.55 47.42 25.55
CA ALA A 15 -26.83 46.78 24.44
C ALA A 15 -27.41 45.37 24.24
N THR A 16 -28.09 45.14 23.12
CA THR A 16 -28.51 43.82 22.67
C THR A 16 -27.33 43.10 22.03
N SER A 17 -26.75 42.16 22.77
CA SER A 17 -25.73 41.21 22.30
C SER A 17 -26.40 40.12 21.47
N CYS A 18 -26.09 40.05 20.18
CA CYS A 18 -26.37 38.88 19.35
C CYS A 18 -25.30 37.81 19.62
N SER A 19 -25.60 36.84 20.48
CA SER A 19 -24.80 35.63 20.63
C SER A 19 -25.13 34.65 19.49
N ASN A 20 -24.38 34.73 18.39
CA ASN A 20 -24.35 33.66 17.38
C ASN A 20 -23.52 32.51 17.94
N ALA A 21 -24.19 31.46 18.42
CA ALA A 21 -23.56 30.19 18.73
C ALA A 21 -23.08 29.55 17.42
N ILE A 22 -21.77 29.50 17.24
CA ILE A 22 -21.12 28.71 16.19
C ILE A 22 -21.25 27.24 16.64
N PRO A 23 -21.88 26.35 15.85
CA PRO A 23 -21.90 24.93 16.18
C PRO A 23 -20.46 24.41 16.13
N ASP A 24 -20.02 23.84 17.25
CA ASP A 24 -18.77 23.11 17.38
C ASP A 24 -18.85 21.87 16.48
N VAL A 25 -18.31 21.99 15.27
CA VAL A 25 -18.01 20.84 14.43
C VAL A 25 -16.77 20.19 15.03
N ASP A 26 -17.05 19.28 15.97
CA ASP A 26 -16.09 18.32 16.51
C ASP A 26 -15.63 17.42 15.34
N ALA A 27 -14.72 17.96 14.53
CA ALA A 27 -14.14 17.31 13.39
C ALA A 27 -13.16 16.25 13.91
N LYS A 28 -13.74 15.12 14.34
CA LYS A 28 -13.00 13.90 14.61
C LYS A 28 -12.08 13.64 13.42
N ALA A 29 -10.78 13.64 13.67
CA ALA A 29 -9.78 13.38 12.64
C ALA A 29 -10.15 12.07 11.92
N PRO A 30 -10.21 12.06 10.57
CA PRO A 30 -10.60 10.87 9.83
C PRO A 30 -9.65 9.74 10.19
N THR A 31 -10.21 8.68 10.75
CA THR A 31 -9.49 7.47 11.09
C THR A 31 -9.35 6.61 9.84
N LEU A 32 -8.38 5.69 9.80
CA LEU A 32 -8.24 4.75 8.68
C LEU A 32 -9.55 3.99 8.38
N ALA A 33 -10.41 3.79 9.39
CA ALA A 33 -11.73 3.22 9.23
C ALA A 33 -12.68 4.05 8.34
N ASP A 34 -12.51 5.38 8.31
CA ASP A 34 -13.33 6.29 7.50
C ASP A 34 -12.88 6.29 6.03
N ALA A 35 -11.63 5.92 5.74
CA ALA A 35 -11.13 5.70 4.38
C ALA A 35 -11.52 4.31 3.82
N GLU A 36 -11.99 3.41 4.69
CA GLU A 36 -12.16 1.98 4.37
C GLU A 36 -13.53 1.60 3.82
N GLY A 37 -14.53 2.49 3.75
CA GLY A 37 -15.81 2.30 3.04
C GLY A 37 -16.59 1.01 3.40
N GLY A 38 -16.19 0.31 4.46
CA GLY A 38 -16.69 -0.97 4.92
C GLY A 38 -16.21 -1.19 6.35
N SER A 39 -16.95 -1.96 7.15
CA SER A 39 -16.55 -2.22 8.53
C SER A 39 -15.15 -2.85 8.58
N PRO A 40 -14.25 -2.40 9.48
CA PRO A 40 -12.91 -2.98 9.66
C PRO A 40 -12.92 -4.52 9.81
N GLN A 41 -13.98 -5.08 10.40
CA GLN A 41 -14.13 -6.53 10.55
C GLN A 41 -14.32 -7.25 9.20
N ASN A 42 -15.04 -6.64 8.26
CA ASN A 42 -15.30 -7.23 6.95
C ASN A 42 -14.04 -7.21 6.08
N VAL A 43 -13.24 -6.14 6.16
CA VAL A 43 -11.97 -6.01 5.43
C VAL A 43 -10.95 -7.04 5.93
N ALA A 44 -10.83 -7.21 7.24
CA ALA A 44 -9.96 -8.23 7.82
C ALA A 44 -10.35 -9.65 7.36
N ALA A 45 -11.65 -9.97 7.34
CA ALA A 45 -12.16 -11.27 6.89
C ALA A 45 -11.88 -11.56 5.41
N LEU A 46 -11.86 -10.53 4.55
CA LEU A 46 -11.49 -10.68 3.13
C LEU A 46 -10.01 -11.05 2.98
N CYS A 47 -9.12 -10.40 3.73
CA CYS A 47 -7.68 -10.71 3.70
C CYS A 47 -7.35 -12.05 4.33
N GLU A 48 -8.13 -12.53 5.31
CA GLU A 48 -7.97 -13.87 5.87
C GLU A 48 -8.28 -14.98 4.87
N LYS A 49 -9.17 -14.72 3.91
CA LYS A 49 -9.58 -15.68 2.87
C LYS A 49 -8.78 -15.53 1.56
N ALA A 50 -7.88 -14.58 1.47
CA ALA A 50 -7.09 -14.36 0.26
C ALA A 50 -6.21 -15.59 -0.05
N GLU A 51 -6.23 -16.03 -1.31
CA GLU A 51 -5.52 -17.24 -1.78
C GLU A 51 -4.02 -17.19 -1.45
N ASN A 52 -3.43 -15.99 -1.53
CA ASN A 52 -2.00 -15.76 -1.33
C ASN A 52 -1.67 -15.16 0.05
N ARG A 53 -2.47 -15.44 1.09
CA ARG A 53 -2.23 -14.89 2.44
C ARG A 53 -0.85 -15.26 2.98
N ASN A 54 -0.40 -16.50 2.81
CA ASN A 54 0.93 -16.91 3.25
C ASN A 54 2.03 -16.54 2.24
N SER A 55 1.65 -16.06 1.06
CA SER A 55 2.58 -15.69 0.00
C SER A 55 2.29 -14.29 -0.59
N PRO A 56 2.18 -13.22 0.21
CA PRO A 56 1.67 -11.94 -0.27
C PRO A 56 2.69 -11.24 -1.18
N LEU A 57 2.17 -10.62 -2.24
CA LEU A 57 2.94 -9.67 -3.05
C LEU A 57 3.14 -8.36 -2.27
N VAL A 58 4.38 -7.86 -2.26
CA VAL A 58 4.80 -6.64 -1.55
C VAL A 58 5.23 -5.52 -2.51
N VAL A 59 4.83 -5.63 -3.78
CA VAL A 59 5.18 -4.68 -4.86
C VAL A 59 4.73 -3.24 -4.58
N GLU A 60 3.66 -3.03 -3.81
CA GLU A 60 3.14 -1.70 -3.43
C GLU A 60 3.57 -1.26 -2.04
N TRP A 61 4.47 -1.98 -1.37
CA TRP A 61 5.03 -1.48 -0.12
C TRP A 61 5.78 -0.16 -0.33
N PRO A 62 5.66 0.78 0.63
CA PRO A 62 6.52 1.96 0.68
C PRO A 62 7.99 1.57 0.59
N GLY A 63 8.80 2.41 -0.07
CA GLY A 63 10.24 2.17 -0.22
C GLY A 63 10.95 1.98 1.13
N THR A 64 10.50 2.68 2.17
CA THR A 64 11.04 2.54 3.54
C THR A 64 10.85 1.13 4.09
N HIS A 65 9.68 0.52 3.90
CA HIS A 65 9.40 -0.85 4.38
C HIS A 65 10.21 -1.88 3.59
N LYS A 66 10.44 -1.66 2.29
CA LYS A 66 11.29 -2.52 1.47
C LYS A 66 12.76 -2.42 1.89
N VAL A 67 13.26 -1.22 2.13
CA VAL A 67 14.63 -1.01 2.64
C VAL A 67 14.82 -1.67 4.00
N GLU A 68 13.82 -1.58 4.88
CA GLU A 68 13.84 -2.22 6.19
C GLU A 68 13.87 -3.76 6.06
N LEU A 69 12.97 -4.35 5.27
CA LEU A 69 12.98 -5.77 4.93
C LEU A 69 14.35 -6.22 4.41
N GLU A 70 14.88 -5.52 3.40
CA GLU A 70 16.16 -5.86 2.77
C GLU A 70 17.32 -5.75 3.77
N SER A 71 17.37 -4.69 4.56
CA SER A 71 18.40 -4.46 5.57
C SER A 71 18.42 -5.57 6.62
N ILE A 72 17.26 -5.95 7.14
CA ILE A 72 17.13 -7.01 8.15
C ILE A 72 17.50 -8.36 7.55
N SER A 73 17.04 -8.66 6.32
CA SER A 73 17.33 -9.93 5.65
C SER A 73 18.83 -10.20 5.43
N LYS A 74 19.67 -9.15 5.41
CA LYS A 74 21.13 -9.29 5.31
C LYS A 74 21.80 -9.70 6.62
N ARG A 75 21.14 -9.49 7.76
CA ARG A 75 21.72 -9.70 9.10
C ARG A 75 21.01 -10.78 9.94
N GLY A 76 19.81 -11.21 9.53
CA GLY A 76 19.02 -12.19 10.26
C GLY A 76 17.76 -12.61 9.51
N ILE A 77 16.97 -13.49 10.14
CA ILE A 77 15.66 -13.86 9.61
C ILE A 77 14.67 -12.73 9.90
N VAL A 78 13.86 -12.35 8.91
CA VAL A 78 12.89 -11.28 9.07
C VAL A 78 11.67 -11.82 9.82
N VAL A 79 11.28 -11.13 10.90
CA VAL A 79 10.06 -11.40 11.65
C VAL A 79 9.02 -10.34 11.34
N VAL A 80 7.76 -10.77 11.18
CA VAL A 80 6.66 -9.90 10.78
C VAL A 80 5.43 -10.08 11.68
N LYS A 81 4.68 -8.99 11.76
CA LYS A 81 3.34 -8.95 12.29
C LYS A 81 2.36 -8.87 11.14
N TYR A 82 1.43 -9.82 11.06
CA TYR A 82 0.38 -9.86 10.05
C TYR A 82 -0.99 -9.95 10.72
N GLU A 83 -1.73 -8.84 10.70
CA GLU A 83 -3.08 -8.74 11.28
C GLU A 83 -4.03 -8.12 10.24
N GLY A 84 -5.15 -8.79 9.96
CA GLY A 84 -6.06 -8.41 8.89
C GLY A 84 -5.32 -8.32 7.54
N CYS A 85 -5.34 -7.14 6.92
CA CYS A 85 -4.61 -6.84 5.68
C CYS A 85 -3.23 -6.21 5.92
N LYS A 86 -2.88 -5.91 7.18
CA LYS A 86 -1.66 -5.16 7.50
C LYS A 86 -0.51 -6.11 7.80
N LEU A 87 0.46 -6.13 6.90
CA LEU A 87 1.73 -6.80 7.08
C LEU A 87 2.81 -5.76 7.43
N SER A 88 3.55 -5.99 8.51
CA SER A 88 4.60 -5.07 8.98
C SER A 88 5.82 -5.84 9.47
N VAL A 89 7.00 -5.38 9.07
CA VAL A 89 8.28 -5.88 9.59
C VAL A 89 8.45 -5.41 11.03
N LEU A 90 9.01 -6.26 11.88
CA LEU A 90 9.36 -5.92 13.27
C LEU A 90 10.87 -5.64 13.34
N PRO A 91 11.33 -4.38 13.19
CA PRO A 91 12.74 -4.09 12.99
C PRO A 91 13.64 -4.35 14.18
N LEU A 92 13.06 -4.32 15.38
CA LEU A 92 13.74 -4.56 16.65
C LEU A 92 13.57 -6.01 17.15
N CYS A 93 12.86 -6.85 16.40
CA CYS A 93 12.82 -8.29 16.66
C CYS A 93 13.96 -8.96 15.93
N GLU A 94 14.93 -9.47 16.69
CA GLU A 94 16.14 -10.09 16.15
C GLU A 94 15.98 -11.60 16.18
N ALA A 95 16.01 -12.22 15.00
CA ALA A 95 15.93 -13.66 14.83
C ALA A 95 17.23 -14.18 14.18
N LYS A 96 17.93 -15.08 14.87
CA LYS A 96 19.18 -15.66 14.36
C LYS A 96 18.91 -16.53 13.14
N GLY A 97 19.83 -16.46 12.19
CA GLY A 97 19.81 -17.24 10.95
C GLY A 97 20.27 -16.39 9.77
N ALA A 98 20.28 -17.00 8.60
CA ALA A 98 20.63 -16.31 7.37
C ALA A 98 19.74 -16.82 6.24
N TYR A 99 19.68 -16.03 5.17
CA TYR A 99 19.13 -16.46 3.90
C TYR A 99 20.24 -16.95 2.98
N THR A 100 19.96 -18.00 2.23
CA THR A 100 20.72 -18.38 1.05
C THR A 100 19.94 -17.94 -0.18
N PHE A 101 20.66 -17.45 -1.19
CA PHE A 101 20.04 -17.11 -2.47
C PHE A 101 20.01 -18.36 -3.36
N GLU A 102 18.83 -18.65 -3.89
CA GLU A 102 18.60 -19.68 -4.89
C GLU A 102 18.12 -19.01 -6.18
N SER A 103 18.88 -19.19 -7.26
CA SER A 103 18.47 -18.75 -8.58
C SER A 103 17.37 -19.66 -9.13
N VAL A 104 16.47 -19.09 -9.93
CA VAL A 104 15.48 -19.85 -10.68
C VAL A 104 15.43 -19.35 -12.12
N SER A 105 14.90 -20.16 -13.04
CA SER A 105 14.57 -19.67 -14.38
C SER A 105 13.53 -18.56 -14.29
N PRO A 106 13.67 -17.44 -15.03
CA PRO A 106 12.75 -16.32 -14.93
C PRO A 106 11.29 -16.73 -15.09
N GLN A 107 10.45 -16.38 -14.12
CA GLN A 107 9.00 -16.59 -14.17
C GLN A 107 8.31 -15.24 -14.26
N ARG A 108 7.75 -14.91 -15.43
CA ARG A 108 7.02 -13.66 -15.66
C ARG A 108 5.53 -13.89 -15.55
N GLU A 109 4.86 -13.03 -14.81
CA GLU A 109 3.42 -13.08 -14.58
C GLU A 109 2.79 -11.69 -14.68
N GLY A 110 1.52 -11.68 -15.09
CA GLY A 110 0.71 -10.48 -15.20
C GLY A 110 -0.59 -10.62 -14.43
N LEU A 111 -0.92 -9.63 -13.62
CA LEU A 111 -2.16 -9.55 -12.86
C LEU A 111 -2.94 -8.29 -13.25
N GLU A 112 -4.23 -8.45 -13.50
CA GLU A 112 -5.16 -7.35 -13.72
C GLU A 112 -6.08 -7.22 -12.49
N ILE A 113 -6.22 -6.00 -11.98
CA ILE A 113 -7.07 -5.65 -10.84
C ILE A 113 -8.14 -4.67 -11.32
N LYS A 114 -9.37 -5.18 -11.49
CA LYS A 114 -10.49 -4.42 -12.08
C LYS A 114 -11.41 -3.83 -11.04
N ASP A 115 -11.48 -4.43 -9.87
CA ASP A 115 -12.37 -4.05 -8.79
C ASP A 115 -11.78 -4.39 -7.41
N GLU A 116 -12.57 -4.08 -6.38
CA GLU A 116 -12.16 -4.27 -4.98
C GLU A 116 -11.99 -5.76 -4.63
N ASN A 117 -12.80 -6.66 -5.18
CA ASN A 117 -12.68 -8.09 -4.92
C ASN A 117 -11.37 -8.63 -5.51
N ASP A 118 -11.06 -8.26 -6.75
CA ASP A 118 -9.76 -8.54 -7.38
C ASP A 118 -8.60 -8.04 -6.52
N LEU A 119 -8.73 -6.82 -5.98
CA LEU A 119 -7.69 -6.19 -5.18
C LEU A 119 -7.42 -6.96 -3.89
N PHE A 120 -8.47 -7.32 -3.14
CA PHE A 120 -8.32 -8.08 -1.90
C PHE A 120 -7.88 -9.54 -2.14
N ALA A 121 -8.28 -10.15 -3.26
CA ALA A 121 -7.86 -11.51 -3.60
C ALA A 121 -6.39 -11.57 -4.03
N LYS A 122 -5.94 -10.63 -4.89
CA LYS A 122 -4.62 -10.67 -5.53
C LYS A 122 -3.55 -9.90 -4.78
N LEU A 123 -3.91 -8.76 -4.17
CA LEU A 123 -2.97 -7.85 -3.48
C LEU A 123 -3.50 -7.44 -2.09
N PRO A 124 -3.78 -8.39 -1.18
CA PRO A 124 -4.42 -8.09 0.11
C PRO A 124 -3.65 -7.05 0.94
N VAL A 125 -2.31 -7.10 0.91
CA VAL A 125 -1.46 -6.17 1.66
C VAL A 125 -1.44 -4.76 1.05
N ALA A 126 -1.67 -4.63 -0.26
CA ALA A 126 -1.76 -3.34 -0.94
C ALA A 126 -3.18 -2.76 -0.95
N ALA A 127 -4.18 -3.59 -0.64
CA ALA A 127 -5.58 -3.25 -0.84
C ALA A 127 -6.02 -1.95 -0.15
N PRO A 128 -5.66 -1.69 1.13
CA PRO A 128 -6.02 -0.42 1.78
C PRO A 128 -5.48 0.82 1.04
N GLY A 129 -4.29 0.73 0.45
CA GLY A 129 -3.66 1.86 -0.26
C GLY A 129 -4.21 2.10 -1.67
N LEU A 130 -4.72 1.06 -2.34
CA LEU A 130 -5.19 1.13 -3.73
C LEU A 130 -6.72 1.31 -3.86
N LYS A 131 -7.49 1.05 -2.80
CA LYS A 131 -8.95 1.10 -2.81
C LYS A 131 -9.50 2.44 -3.29
N ALA A 132 -8.96 3.56 -2.78
CA ALA A 132 -9.40 4.90 -3.18
C ALA A 132 -9.21 5.15 -4.69
N GLU A 133 -8.11 4.67 -5.26
CA GLU A 133 -7.85 4.81 -6.69
C GLU A 133 -8.78 3.92 -7.53
N LEU A 134 -9.08 2.69 -7.11
CA LEU A 134 -10.08 1.85 -7.79
C LEU A 134 -11.47 2.48 -7.77
N ASN A 135 -11.87 3.04 -6.62
CA ASN A 135 -13.15 3.71 -6.44
C ASN A 135 -13.26 4.98 -7.31
N SER A 136 -12.12 5.58 -7.68
CA SER A 136 -12.06 6.68 -8.65
C SER A 136 -12.19 6.24 -10.12
N GLY A 137 -12.51 4.96 -10.36
CA GLY A 137 -12.72 4.42 -11.70
C GLY A 137 -11.43 4.01 -12.40
N LYS A 138 -10.36 3.71 -11.66
CA LYS A 138 -9.12 3.14 -12.22
C LYS A 138 -9.12 1.62 -12.16
N MET A 139 -8.25 1.02 -12.97
CA MET A 139 -7.84 -0.38 -12.93
C MET A 139 -6.32 -0.42 -12.85
N PHE A 140 -5.77 -1.51 -12.31
CA PHE A 140 -4.33 -1.71 -12.24
C PHE A 140 -3.92 -2.94 -13.04
N LYS A 141 -2.79 -2.84 -13.73
CA LYS A 141 -2.09 -3.97 -14.32
C LYS A 141 -0.73 -4.06 -13.68
N LEU A 142 -0.45 -5.17 -13.03
CA LEU A 142 0.85 -5.51 -12.47
C LEU A 142 1.52 -6.52 -13.41
N ASP A 143 2.73 -6.23 -13.84
CA ASP A 143 3.62 -7.13 -14.57
C ASP A 143 4.88 -7.33 -13.73
N TYR A 144 5.26 -8.57 -13.46
CA TYR A 144 6.44 -8.87 -12.65
C TYR A 144 7.15 -10.10 -13.17
N VAL A 145 8.42 -10.19 -12.82
CA VAL A 145 9.24 -11.36 -13.07
C VAL A 145 9.99 -11.74 -11.80
N LEU A 146 10.05 -13.03 -11.49
CA LEU A 146 10.85 -13.61 -10.42
C LEU A 146 12.08 -14.27 -11.04
N VAL A 147 13.27 -13.99 -10.49
CA VAL A 147 14.55 -14.56 -10.97
C VAL A 147 15.28 -15.39 -9.91
N GLY A 148 14.79 -15.35 -8.67
CA GLY A 148 15.37 -16.09 -7.56
C GLY A 148 14.62 -15.82 -6.27
N GLN A 149 15.06 -16.51 -5.22
CA GLN A 149 14.54 -16.34 -3.87
C GLN A 149 15.67 -16.34 -2.87
N ARG A 150 15.55 -15.49 -1.85
CA ARG A 150 16.29 -15.64 -0.61
C ARG A 150 15.49 -16.57 0.28
N ILE A 151 16.04 -17.70 0.66
CA ILE A 151 15.37 -18.73 1.46
C ILE A 151 16.13 -18.98 2.75
N THR A 152 15.40 -19.17 3.85
CA THR A 152 15.98 -19.72 5.08
C THR A 152 15.41 -21.12 5.30
N ALA A 153 16.30 -22.08 5.61
CA ALA A 153 15.95 -23.49 5.71
C ALA A 153 15.18 -23.80 7.00
N GLU A 154 15.45 -23.05 8.07
CA GLU A 154 14.99 -23.37 9.41
C GLU A 154 14.12 -22.25 10.00
N LYS A 155 13.20 -22.65 10.88
CA LYS A 155 12.47 -21.72 11.74
C LYS A 155 13.47 -21.06 12.70
N PRO A 156 13.35 -19.76 13.00
CA PRO A 156 14.20 -19.14 14.02
C PRO A 156 14.11 -19.88 15.35
N ALA A 157 15.24 -20.42 15.82
CA ALA A 157 15.31 -21.14 17.10
C ALA A 157 15.21 -20.17 18.30
N GLU A 158 15.77 -18.97 18.15
CA GLU A 158 15.80 -17.93 19.17
C GLU A 158 15.41 -16.58 18.56
N MET A 159 14.58 -15.84 19.28
CA MET A 159 14.20 -14.46 18.96
C MET A 159 14.43 -13.57 20.18
N THR A 160 15.08 -12.43 19.99
CA THR A 160 15.44 -11.47 21.05
C THR A 160 15.04 -10.05 20.65
N GLY A 161 15.03 -9.12 21.61
CA GLY A 161 14.59 -7.75 21.38
C GLY A 161 13.07 -7.61 21.45
N ASP A 162 12.50 -6.68 20.67
CA ASP A 162 11.06 -6.40 20.67
C ASP A 162 10.32 -7.27 19.64
N CYS A 163 10.01 -8.50 20.07
CA CYS A 163 9.25 -9.47 19.28
C CYS A 163 7.77 -9.56 19.68
N ALA A 164 7.28 -8.60 20.48
CA ALA A 164 5.89 -8.60 20.91
C ALA A 164 4.95 -8.47 19.70
N GLY A 165 3.95 -9.35 19.61
CA GLY A 165 3.00 -9.36 18.49
C GLY A 165 3.55 -9.96 17.19
N ALA A 166 4.73 -10.59 17.21
CA ALA A 166 5.21 -11.40 16.10
C ALA A 166 4.22 -12.53 15.77
N THR A 167 3.92 -12.69 14.49
CA THR A 167 2.94 -13.68 14.00
C THR A 167 3.58 -14.70 13.07
N HIS A 168 4.50 -14.25 12.21
CA HIS A 168 5.16 -15.07 11.20
C HIS A 168 6.64 -14.69 11.13
N PHE A 169 7.45 -15.61 10.63
CA PHE A 169 8.74 -15.29 10.06
C PHE A 169 8.67 -15.39 8.54
N VAL A 170 9.54 -14.65 7.86
CA VAL A 170 9.66 -14.68 6.40
C VAL A 170 10.60 -15.82 6.04
N ARG A 171 10.05 -16.93 5.53
CA ARG A 171 10.85 -18.07 5.07
C ARG A 171 11.51 -17.78 3.72
N THR A 172 10.78 -17.13 2.81
CA THR A 172 11.29 -16.79 1.47
C THR A 172 11.04 -15.33 1.13
N ILE A 173 11.98 -14.73 0.42
CA ILE A 173 11.84 -13.42 -0.23
C ILE A 173 12.11 -13.64 -1.72
N SER A 174 11.06 -13.75 -2.51
CA SER A 174 11.17 -13.84 -3.97
C SER A 174 11.57 -12.48 -4.53
N VAL A 175 12.59 -12.46 -5.38
CA VAL A 175 13.16 -11.25 -5.93
C VAL A 175 13.08 -11.19 -7.44
N GLY A 176 13.05 -9.98 -7.96
CA GLY A 176 13.03 -9.73 -9.39
C GLY A 176 12.79 -8.28 -9.73
N ALA A 177 11.89 -8.05 -10.68
CA ALA A 177 11.47 -6.72 -11.11
C ALA A 177 9.95 -6.71 -11.29
N TYR A 178 9.36 -5.53 -11.14
CA TYR A 178 7.91 -5.36 -11.31
C TYR A 178 7.56 -3.95 -11.78
N GLN A 179 6.42 -3.85 -12.45
CA GLN A 179 5.81 -2.60 -12.86
C GLN A 179 4.30 -2.70 -12.69
N MET A 180 3.70 -1.69 -12.05
CA MET A 180 2.27 -1.49 -11.97
C MET A 180 1.88 -0.23 -12.73
N ASP A 181 0.99 -0.41 -13.69
CA ASP A 181 0.39 0.66 -14.47
C ASP A 181 -1.07 0.88 -14.02
N SER A 182 -1.52 2.14 -14.09
CA SER A 182 -2.90 2.52 -13.79
C SER A 182 -3.62 2.96 -15.05
N ALA A 183 -4.78 2.39 -15.35
CA ALA A 183 -5.61 2.77 -16.49
C ALA A 183 -7.01 3.22 -16.02
N ALA A 184 -7.68 4.09 -16.77
CA ALA A 184 -9.10 4.37 -16.53
C ALA A 184 -9.94 3.15 -16.95
N LYS A 185 -10.97 2.81 -16.17
CA LYS A 185 -12.01 1.85 -16.58
C LYS A 185 -12.65 2.39 -17.85
N ALA A 186 -12.60 1.64 -18.95
CA ALA A 186 -13.37 1.97 -20.13
C ALA A 186 -14.86 1.97 -19.71
N ALA A 187 -15.58 3.06 -20.00
CA ALA A 187 -17.00 3.12 -19.73
C ALA A 187 -17.70 2.07 -20.60
N GLN A 188 -18.04 0.91 -20.03
CA GLN A 188 -18.95 -0.02 -20.67
C GLN A 188 -20.33 0.66 -20.68
N GLY A 189 -20.81 1.03 -21.86
CA GLY A 189 -22.17 1.55 -22.04
C GLY A 189 -22.32 2.85 -22.82
N ALA A 190 -21.38 3.22 -23.71
CA ALA A 190 -21.61 4.28 -24.68
C ALA A 190 -21.65 3.67 -26.09
N ASP A 191 -22.80 3.12 -26.44
CA ASP A 191 -23.24 3.13 -27.83
C ASP A 191 -23.52 4.60 -28.18
N VAL A 192 -22.48 5.30 -28.63
CA VAL A 192 -22.61 6.60 -29.28
C VAL A 192 -21.85 6.51 -30.58
N ASP A 193 -22.60 6.10 -31.59
CA ASP A 193 -22.42 6.59 -32.95
C ASP A 193 -22.51 8.13 -32.90
N ALA A 194 -21.39 8.76 -32.56
CA ALA A 194 -21.22 10.20 -32.61
C ALA A 194 -19.74 10.45 -32.88
N GLY A 195 -19.44 10.74 -34.14
CA GLY A 195 -18.12 11.15 -34.59
C GLY A 195 -17.54 12.21 -33.65
N VAL A 196 -16.58 11.80 -32.83
CA VAL A 196 -15.71 12.74 -32.11
C VAL A 196 -14.62 13.14 -33.09
N VAL A 197 -14.97 14.19 -33.83
CA VAL A 197 -14.09 15.24 -34.32
C VAL A 197 -12.73 15.24 -33.59
N GLN A 198 -11.70 14.70 -34.24
CA GLN A 198 -10.31 15.02 -33.91
C GLN A 198 -10.03 16.46 -34.34
N VAL A 199 -10.40 17.43 -33.50
CA VAL A 199 -9.87 18.79 -33.57
C VAL A 199 -8.75 18.91 -32.54
N GLY A 200 -7.54 19.07 -33.07
CA GLY A 200 -6.27 19.45 -32.45
C GLY A 200 -6.24 19.61 -30.93
N GLY A 201 -5.66 18.63 -30.25
CA GLY A 201 -5.30 18.75 -28.85
C GLY A 201 -4.73 17.45 -28.33
N SER A 202 -3.42 17.24 -28.49
CA SER A 202 -2.66 16.19 -27.83
C SER A 202 -2.67 16.43 -26.32
N ARG A 203 -3.80 16.18 -25.66
CA ARG A 203 -3.85 16.03 -24.21
C ARG A 203 -3.16 14.71 -23.90
N LYS A 204 -1.83 14.78 -23.71
CA LYS A 204 -1.05 13.70 -23.09
C LYS A 204 -1.89 13.16 -21.94
N ALA A 205 -2.23 11.89 -22.05
CA ALA A 205 -3.08 11.15 -21.15
C ALA A 205 -2.79 11.51 -19.69
N SER A 206 -3.85 11.56 -18.89
CA SER A 206 -3.84 11.37 -17.44
C SER A 206 -2.52 10.75 -16.99
N ARG A 207 -1.73 11.46 -16.18
CA ARG A 207 -0.40 11.02 -15.69
C ARG A 207 -0.53 9.61 -15.09
N SER A 208 -0.28 8.58 -15.90
CA SER A 208 -0.19 7.20 -15.43
C SER A 208 0.94 7.18 -14.42
N ARG A 209 0.62 6.82 -13.18
CA ARG A 209 1.65 6.65 -12.15
C ARG A 209 2.20 5.25 -12.33
N ASN A 210 3.31 5.15 -13.04
CA ASN A 210 4.03 3.90 -13.15
C ASN A 210 4.79 3.69 -11.83
N ARG A 211 4.40 2.67 -11.08
CA ARG A 211 5.06 2.26 -9.84
C ARG A 211 5.83 0.99 -10.14
N GLY A 212 7.12 0.95 -9.84
CA GLY A 212 7.92 -0.20 -10.23
C GLY A 212 9.30 -0.23 -9.60
N SER A 213 9.98 -1.34 -9.78
CA SER A 213 11.37 -1.52 -9.42
C SER A 213 12.03 -2.46 -10.41
N GLY A 214 13.20 -2.08 -10.90
CA GLY A 214 13.93 -2.84 -11.93
C GLY A 214 13.34 -2.70 -13.34
N ASN A 215 13.75 -3.61 -14.22
CA ASN A 215 13.28 -3.71 -15.60
C ASN A 215 12.75 -5.14 -15.84
N VAL A 216 11.43 -5.30 -15.94
CA VAL A 216 10.78 -6.61 -16.07
C VAL A 216 11.28 -7.38 -17.30
N GLU A 217 11.33 -6.71 -18.46
CA GLU A 217 11.80 -7.33 -19.71
C GLU A 217 13.28 -7.73 -19.64
N GLY A 218 14.10 -6.84 -19.07
CA GLY A 218 15.54 -7.06 -18.88
C GLY A 218 15.83 -8.20 -17.92
N CYS A 219 14.99 -8.41 -16.91
CA CYS A 219 15.14 -9.51 -15.96
C CYS A 219 14.58 -10.84 -16.53
N ALA A 220 13.52 -10.79 -17.34
CA ALA A 220 12.92 -11.98 -17.97
C ALA A 220 13.84 -12.69 -18.98
N SER A 221 14.81 -11.97 -19.54
CA SER A 221 15.77 -12.50 -20.51
C SER A 221 17.06 -13.06 -19.89
N LYS A 222 17.23 -13.01 -18.56
CA LYS A 222 18.46 -13.42 -17.86
C LYS A 222 18.27 -14.76 -17.17
N THR A 223 19.09 -15.76 -17.51
CA THR A 223 19.12 -17.04 -16.79
C THR A 223 20.29 -17.10 -15.82
N ASP A 224 20.21 -18.01 -14.85
CA ASP A 224 21.33 -18.39 -13.98
C ASP A 224 21.99 -17.22 -13.23
N LEU A 225 21.18 -16.21 -12.87
CA LEU A 225 21.65 -15.06 -12.10
C LEU A 225 21.97 -15.49 -10.68
N ASP A 226 23.22 -15.36 -10.26
CA ASP A 226 23.55 -15.33 -8.84
C ASP A 226 23.06 -14.03 -8.17
N GLU A 227 23.16 -13.94 -6.84
CA GLU A 227 22.61 -12.80 -6.11
C GLU A 227 23.31 -11.46 -6.46
N ALA A 228 24.61 -11.49 -6.72
CA ALA A 228 25.37 -10.30 -7.05
C ALA A 228 24.99 -9.78 -8.44
N ALA A 229 24.87 -10.69 -9.42
CA ALA A 229 24.43 -10.41 -10.77
C ALA A 229 22.98 -9.90 -10.80
N ALA A 230 22.07 -10.54 -10.04
CA ALA A 230 20.68 -10.10 -9.91
C ALA A 230 20.60 -8.65 -9.39
N ARG A 231 21.39 -8.30 -8.37
CA ARG A 231 21.43 -6.94 -7.81
C ARG A 231 21.95 -5.92 -8.81
N SER A 232 23.10 -6.20 -9.44
CA SER A 232 23.72 -5.30 -10.42
C SER A 232 22.84 -5.09 -11.66
N ALA A 233 22.04 -6.10 -12.02
CA ALA A 233 21.08 -6.03 -13.11
C ALA A 233 19.75 -5.33 -12.76
N GLY A 234 19.53 -4.95 -11.49
CA GLY A 234 18.26 -4.39 -11.03
C GLY A 234 17.12 -5.42 -10.92
N CYS A 235 17.46 -6.70 -10.76
CA CYS A 235 16.53 -7.84 -10.63
C CYS A 235 16.46 -8.38 -9.20
N SER A 236 16.79 -7.57 -8.19
CA SER A 236 16.82 -8.01 -6.79
C SER A 236 15.74 -7.38 -5.91
N ALA A 237 14.75 -6.72 -6.50
CA ALA A 237 13.69 -6.06 -5.75
C ALA A 237 12.78 -7.12 -5.09
N PRO A 238 12.36 -6.96 -3.83
CA PRO A 238 11.43 -7.88 -3.19
C PRO A 238 10.06 -7.77 -3.86
N VAL A 239 9.58 -8.90 -4.40
CA VAL A 239 8.30 -9.00 -5.11
C VAL A 239 7.26 -9.70 -4.25
N GLN A 240 7.63 -10.83 -3.65
CA GLN A 240 6.73 -11.68 -2.88
C GLN A 240 7.45 -12.19 -1.63
N LEU A 241 6.71 -12.34 -0.53
CA LEU A 241 7.21 -12.97 0.68
C LEU A 241 6.55 -14.33 0.85
N GLY A 242 7.27 -15.34 1.34
CA GLY A 242 6.69 -16.57 1.87
C GLY A 242 6.73 -16.53 3.40
N LEU A 243 5.55 -16.54 4.01
CA LEU A 243 5.35 -16.40 5.45
C LEU A 243 5.08 -17.76 6.07
N VAL A 244 5.71 -18.01 7.22
CA VAL A 244 5.45 -19.21 8.03
C VAL A 244 5.03 -18.78 9.43
N PRO A 245 3.89 -19.28 9.94
CA PRO A 245 3.43 -18.97 11.29
C PRO A 245 4.47 -19.31 12.37
N LEU A 246 4.61 -18.43 13.36
CA LEU A 246 5.45 -18.69 14.54
C LEU A 246 4.74 -19.56 15.57
N LYS A 247 3.41 -19.60 15.56
CA LYS A 247 2.54 -20.42 16.42
C LYS A 247 1.77 -21.43 15.58
#